data_AF-X1KE22-F1
#
_entry.id   AF-X1KE22-F1
#
_cell.length_a   1.000
_cell.length_b   1.000
_cell.length_c   1.000
_cell.angle_alpha   90.00
_cell.angle_beta   90.00
_cell.angle_gamma   90.00
#
_symmetry.space_group_name_H-M   'P 1'
#
loop_
_entity.id
_entity.type
_entity.pdbx_description
1 polymer ?
#
loop_
_entity_poly.entity_id
_entity_poly.type
_entity_poly.pdbx_seq_one_letter_code
_entity_poly.pdbx_strand_id
1 'polypeptide(L)' 'MDEKIRNTVNLPKSFQEALEELVKRGVYMGKQDAIRDVLRDLFEKHKLYPFIPPTEDSPESTK' A
#
# COMPACT_ATOMS: atom_id res chain seq x y z
N MET A 1 -12.91 -6.22 10.31
CA MET A 1 -12.32 -6.60 9.00
C MET A 1 -12.55 -5.42 8.09
N ASP A 2 -11.49 -4.76 7.63
CA ASP A 2 -11.63 -3.63 6.72
C ASP A 2 -12.25 -4.08 5.39
N GLU A 3 -13.17 -3.29 4.87
CA GLU A 3 -13.85 -3.55 3.60
C GLU A 3 -12.87 -3.47 2.44
N LYS A 4 -12.88 -4.48 1.55
CA LYS A 4 -12.01 -4.53 0.37
C LYS A 4 -12.73 -3.97 -0.85
N ILE A 5 -12.27 -2.84 -1.36
CA ILE A 5 -12.78 -2.22 -2.59
C ILE A 5 -11.88 -2.59 -3.78
N ARG A 6 -12.49 -3.01 -4.89
CA ARG A 6 -11.77 -3.29 -6.14
C ARG A 6 -11.47 -2.00 -6.90
N ASN A 7 -10.21 -1.77 -7.18
CA ASN A 7 -9.73 -0.67 -8.03
C ASN A 7 -9.08 -1.25 -9.29
N THR A 8 -9.29 -0.59 -10.44
CA THR A 8 -8.64 -0.92 -11.71
C THR A 8 -7.80 0.28 -12.13
N VAL A 9 -6.53 0.04 -12.43
CA VAL A 9 -5.58 1.08 -12.85
C VAL A 9 -4.88 0.64 -14.14
N ASN A 10 -4.61 1.61 -15.02
CA ASN A 10 -3.78 1.38 -16.20
C ASN A 10 -2.34 1.70 -15.84
N LEU A 11 -1.44 0.72 -16.00
CA LEU A 11 -0.01 0.87 -15.74
C LEU A 11 0.79 0.67 -17.03
N PRO A 12 1.95 1.34 -17.18
CA PRO A 12 2.88 1.03 -18.25
C PRO A 12 3.31 -0.44 -18.21
N LYS A 13 3.59 -1.01 -19.39
CA LYS A 13 3.97 -2.43 -19.52
C LYS A 13 5.17 -2.80 -18.64
N SER A 14 6.18 -1.93 -18.57
CA SER A 14 7.38 -2.14 -17.77
C SER A 14 7.10 -2.31 -16.27
N PHE A 15 6.08 -1.61 -15.74
CA PHE A 15 5.66 -1.74 -14.34
C PHE A 15 5.00 -3.08 -14.10
N GLN A 16 4.15 -3.52 -15.04
CA GLN A 16 3.51 -4.82 -14.98
C GLN A 16 4.53 -5.97 -15.03
N GLU A 17 5.53 -5.86 -15.89
CA GLU A 17 6.63 -6.83 -16.01
C GLU A 17 7.46 -6.90 -14.73
N ALA A 18 7.78 -5.75 -14.12
CA ALA A 18 8.47 -5.70 -12.84
C ALA A 18 7.65 -6.31 -11.69
N LEU A 19 6.33 -6.05 -11.64
CA LEU A 19 5.43 -6.66 -10.65
C LEU A 19 5.36 -8.18 -10.82
N GLU A 20 5.34 -8.67 -12.06
CA GLU A 20 5.39 -10.11 -12.34
C GLU A 20 6.70 -10.73 -11.87
N GLU A 21 7.82 -10.05 -12.09
CA GLU A 21 9.13 -10.52 -11.68
C GLU A 21 9.24 -10.64 -10.15
N LEU A 22 8.68 -9.69 -9.40
CA LEU A 22 8.62 -9.76 -7.94
C LEU A 22 7.85 -10.99 -7.43
N VAL A 23 6.75 -11.35 -8.11
CA VAL A 23 5.96 -12.54 -7.78
C VAL A 23 6.70 -13.82 -8.20
N LYS A 24 7.32 -13.83 -9.39
CA LYS A 24 8.09 -14.99 -9.88
C LYS A 24 9.27 -15.33 -8.97
N ARG A 25 9.93 -14.31 -8.40
CA ARG A 25 11.01 -14.48 -7.42
C ARG A 25 10.52 -14.95 -6.04
N GLY A 26 9.21 -15.00 -5.82
CA GLY A 26 8.62 -15.37 -4.53
C GLY A 26 8.74 -14.29 -3.46
N VAL A 27 9.08 -13.04 -3.84
CA VAL A 27 9.17 -11.91 -2.89
C VAL A 27 7.78 -11.56 -2.36
N TYR A 28 6.78 -11.60 -3.25
CA TYR A 28 5.38 -11.41 -2.90
C TYR A 28 4.53 -12.55 -3.43
N MET A 29 3.47 -12.91 -2.70
CA MET A 29 2.54 -13.98 -3.10
C MET A 29 1.68 -13.58 -4.31
N GLY A 30 1.58 -12.29 -4.60
CA GLY A 30 0.86 -11.78 -5.77
C GLY A 30 1.04 -10.28 -5.96
N LYS A 31 0.69 -9.79 -7.16
CA LYS A 31 0.85 -8.38 -7.55
C LYS A 31 0.13 -7.42 -6.60
N GLN A 32 -1.06 -7.82 -6.12
CA GLN A 32 -1.85 -7.01 -5.20
C GLN A 32 -1.15 -6.80 -3.86
N ASP A 33 -0.35 -7.77 -3.42
CA ASP A 33 0.38 -7.69 -2.17
C ASP A 33 1.51 -6.65 -2.27
N ALA A 34 2.32 -6.77 -3.33
CA ALA A 34 3.34 -5.77 -3.67
C ALA A 34 2.74 -4.35 -3.82
N ILE A 35 1.59 -4.21 -4.47
CA ILE A 35 0.92 -2.92 -4.63
C ILE A 35 0.47 -2.35 -3.27
N ARG A 36 -0.08 -3.18 -2.38
CA ARG A 36 -0.49 -2.72 -1.04
C ARG A 36 0.70 -2.25 -0.22
N ASP A 37 1.83 -2.93 -0.32
CA ASP A 37 3.06 -2.59 0.37
C ASP A 37 3.60 -1.23 -0.09
N VAL A 38 3.71 -1.05 -1.41
CA VAL A 38 4.13 0.24 -2.00
C VAL A 38 3.16 1.38 -1.66
N LEU A 39 1.85 1.11 -1.64
CA LEU A 39 0.86 2.10 -1.24
C LEU A 39 0.99 2.48 0.24
N ARG A 40 1.25 1.51 1.12
CA ARG A 40 1.50 1.75 2.55
C ARG A 40 2.70 2.68 2.72
N ASP A 41 3.83 2.35 2.08
CA ASP A 41 5.04 3.18 2.08
C ASP A 41 4.76 4.61 1.59
N LEU A 42 3.95 4.75 0.55
CA LEU A 42 3.56 6.04 0.01
C LEU A 42 2.73 6.83 1.03
N PHE A 43 1.73 6.20 1.65
CA PHE A 43 0.86 6.86 2.61
C PHE A 43 1.58 7.24 3.90
N GLU A 44 2.51 6.41 4.36
CA GLU A 44 3.41 6.72 5.48
C GLU A 44 4.28 7.95 5.18
N LYS A 45 4.93 7.99 4.00
CA LYS A 45 5.74 9.15 3.57
C LYS A 45 4.95 10.45 3.50
N HIS A 46 3.68 10.36 3.12
CA HIS A 46 2.79 11.51 3.02
C HIS A 46 2.01 11.81 4.31
N LYS A 47 2.27 11.08 5.40
CA LYS A 47 1.59 11.29 6.68
C LYS A 47 0.05 11.23 6.54
N LEU A 48 -0.46 10.18 5.89
CA LEU A 48 -1.90 9.95 5.77
C LEU A 48 -2.40 8.95 6.82
N TYR A 49 -3.46 9.34 7.55
CA TYR A 49 -4.17 8.44 8.46
C TYR A 49 -4.92 7.35 7.66
N PRO A 50 -4.98 6.08 8.11
CA PRO A 50 -4.50 5.52 9.38
C PRO A 50 -3.07 4.93 9.33
N PHE A 51 -2.27 5.26 8.31
CA PHE A 51 -0.98 4.60 8.07
C PHE A 51 0.17 5.15 8.91
N ILE A 52 -0.03 6.27 9.61
CA ILE A 52 0.95 6.78 10.57
C ILE A 52 0.71 6.11 11.94
N PRO A 53 1.75 5.61 12.64
CA PRO A 53 1.60 5.27 14.04
C PRO A 53 1.17 6.50 14.84
N PRO A 54 0.28 6.36 15.85
CA PRO A 54 -0.05 7.47 16.73
C PRO A 54 1.23 7.90 17.45
N THR A 55 1.79 9.04 17.04
CA THR A 55 2.83 9.70 17.81
C THR A 55 2.20 10.16 19.13
N GLU A 56 2.84 9.84 20.26
CA GLU A 56 2.35 10.07 21.63
C GLU A 56 2.01 11.54 21.96
N ASP A 57 2.22 12.47 21.03
CA ASP A 57 1.93 13.91 21.15
C ASP A 57 0.67 14.40 20.41
N SER A 58 -0.22 13.52 19.95
CA SER A 58 -1.53 13.97 19.44
C SER A 58 -2.53 14.11 20.60
N PRO A 59 -3.00 15.32 20.92
CA PRO A 59 -4.09 15.48 21.87
C PRO A 59 -5.33 14.82 21.28
N GLU A 60 -5.82 13.83 22.01
CA GLU A 60 -7.15 13.25 21.98
C GLU A 60 -8.17 14.11 21.20
N SER A 61 -8.31 13.83 19.90
CA SER A 61 -9.35 14.47 19.11
C SER A 61 -10.65 13.72 19.36
N THR A 62 -11.25 14.04 20.51
CA THR A 62 -12.66 13.82 20.80
C THR A 62 -13.50 14.41 19.66
N LYS A 63 -14.13 13.56 18.85
CA LYS A 63 -15.54 13.74 18.45
C LYS A 63 -16.12 12.51 17.75
#